data_AF-A0A444UTP8-F1
#
_entry.id   AF-A0A444UTP8-F1
#
_cell.length_a   1.000
_cell.length_b   1.000
_cell.length_c   1.000
_cell.angle_alpha   90.00
_cell.angle_beta   90.00
_cell.angle_gamma   90.00
#
_symmetry.space_group_name_H-M   'P 1'
#
loop_
_entity.id
_entity.type
_entity.pdbx_description
1 polymer ?
#
loop_
_entity_poly.entity_id
_entity_poly.type
_entity_poly.pdbx_seq_one_letter_code
_entity_poly.pdbx_strand_id
1 'polypeptide(L)'
;MFPTIGDVHLAPFTDEQLYMEQFTKANFWYQPSFHGVDLSALRGAAVDEYFRQPIVSTSWRQKRMTCTVLLPQLNMLLYQCQKYQRCAQACRAARLHAVISAHVCLSSRSSFSHPCTVCGRPPGGAILPLESGAAGRGLVPRGGVWCRGAGIEIPFKFHMMHSGLVHGLAFWFDVAFIGSVVTVWLSTAPTEPLTHWYQVRCLLQSPLFAKAGDTLSGTALLLANKRQSYDISIVAQVDQTGSKSSNLLDLKNPFFRYTGATPSPPPGSHYTSPSENMWNTGGGYGMSQVDLLHS
;
A
#
# COMPACT_ATOMS: atom_id res chain seq x y z
N MET A 1 12.38 -7.98 -18.39
CA MET A 1 12.00 -8.63 -17.13
C MET A 1 10.52 -8.91 -17.22
N PHE A 2 10.05 -10.07 -16.80
CA PHE A 2 8.63 -10.40 -16.74
C PHE A 2 8.28 -10.81 -15.30
N PRO A 3 7.36 -10.09 -14.62
CA PRO A 3 6.67 -8.88 -15.07
C PRO A 3 7.62 -7.67 -15.30
N THR A 4 7.19 -6.73 -16.14
CA THR A 4 7.96 -5.52 -16.49
C THR A 4 7.69 -4.39 -15.50
N ILE A 5 6.42 -4.21 -15.13
CA ILE A 5 5.95 -3.23 -14.15
C ILE A 5 5.01 -3.89 -13.15
N GLY A 6 4.93 -3.30 -11.96
CA GLY A 6 3.93 -3.64 -10.96
C GLY A 6 3.32 -2.37 -10.39
N ASP A 7 1.99 -2.33 -10.36
CA ASP A 7 1.20 -1.20 -9.93
C ASP A 7 0.49 -1.55 -8.62
N VAL A 8 0.69 -0.74 -7.59
CA VAL A 8 -0.07 -0.86 -6.33
C VAL A 8 -1.14 0.21 -6.31
N HIS A 9 -2.36 -0.22 -6.06
CA HIS A 9 -3.53 0.66 -5.93
C HIS A 9 -4.02 0.66 -4.49
N LEU A 10 -4.56 1.80 -4.07
CA LEU A 10 -5.25 1.91 -2.80
C LEU A 10 -6.50 2.78 -2.89
N ALA A 11 -7.50 2.50 -2.05
CA ALA A 11 -8.74 3.26 -1.96
C ALA A 11 -9.31 3.29 -0.53
N PRO A 12 -9.93 4.40 -0.09
CA PRO A 12 -10.68 4.41 1.17
C PRO A 12 -11.93 3.52 1.06
N PHE A 13 -12.28 2.85 2.16
CA PHE A 13 -13.50 2.04 2.24
C PHE A 13 -14.28 2.30 3.52
N THR A 14 -15.57 1.92 3.48
CA THR A 14 -16.46 1.91 4.63
C THR A 14 -16.98 0.50 4.87
N ASP A 15 -16.75 -0.05 6.06
CA ASP A 15 -17.21 -1.38 6.45
C ASP A 15 -17.37 -1.46 7.97
N GLU A 16 -18.50 -0.93 8.46
CA GLU A 16 -18.82 -0.90 9.89
C GLU A 16 -18.82 -2.29 10.52
N GLN A 17 -19.35 -3.29 9.81
CA GLN A 17 -19.38 -4.67 10.29
C GLN A 17 -17.97 -5.22 10.50
N LEU A 18 -17.06 -5.00 9.55
CA LEU A 18 -15.67 -5.44 9.68
C LEU A 18 -14.93 -4.72 10.81
N TYR A 19 -15.19 -3.42 10.97
CA TYR A 19 -14.58 -2.62 12.03
C TYR A 19 -15.03 -3.11 13.40
N MET A 20 -16.34 -3.30 13.60
CA MET A 20 -16.92 -3.78 14.85
C MET A 20 -16.52 -5.23 15.17
N GLU A 21 -16.28 -6.07 14.16
CA GLU A 21 -15.79 -7.44 14.33
C GLU A 21 -14.48 -7.49 15.14
N GLN A 22 -13.60 -6.48 15.02
CA GLN A 22 -12.33 -6.43 15.76
C GLN A 22 -12.58 -6.22 17.26
N PHE A 23 -13.53 -5.33 17.61
CA PHE A 23 -13.93 -5.12 18.99
C PHE A 23 -14.65 -6.36 19.56
N THR A 24 -15.51 -7.01 18.77
CA THR A 24 -16.19 -8.24 19.19
C THR A 24 -15.19 -9.33 19.54
N LYS A 25 -14.13 -9.52 18.74
CA LYS A 25 -13.04 -10.47 19.05
C LYS A 25 -12.29 -10.07 20.32
N ALA A 26 -11.94 -8.79 20.46
CA ALA A 26 -11.24 -8.29 21.64
C ALA A 26 -12.07 -8.42 22.93
N ASN A 27 -13.39 -8.41 22.84
CA ASN A 27 -14.27 -8.56 24.00
C ASN A 27 -14.17 -9.94 24.66
N PHE A 28 -13.61 -10.97 24.01
CA PHE A 28 -13.23 -12.21 24.70
C PHE A 28 -12.33 -11.91 25.91
N TRP A 29 -11.41 -10.96 25.80
CA TRP A 29 -10.50 -10.59 26.88
C TRP A 29 -11.17 -9.75 27.96
N TYR A 30 -12.38 -9.22 27.72
CA TYR A 30 -13.12 -8.42 28.69
C TYR A 30 -13.94 -9.29 29.66
N GLN A 31 -13.27 -10.27 30.26
CA GLN A 31 -13.89 -11.21 31.19
C GLN A 31 -13.20 -11.12 32.56
N PRO A 32 -13.93 -10.72 33.63
CA PRO A 32 -13.35 -10.57 34.97
C PRO A 32 -13.11 -11.89 35.71
N SER A 33 -13.58 -13.03 35.17
CA SER A 33 -13.44 -14.35 35.80
C SER A 33 -13.49 -15.47 34.77
N PHE A 34 -12.58 -15.44 33.80
CA PHE A 34 -12.39 -16.56 32.87
C PHE A 34 -11.72 -17.72 33.63
N HIS A 35 -12.50 -18.74 33.98
CA HIS A 35 -12.06 -19.83 34.87
C HIS A 35 -11.43 -19.34 36.19
N GLY A 36 -11.93 -18.24 36.76
CA GLY A 36 -11.41 -17.65 38.00
C GLY A 36 -10.25 -16.67 37.81
N VAL A 37 -9.85 -16.36 36.58
CA VAL A 37 -8.79 -15.39 36.26
C VAL A 37 -9.38 -14.17 35.56
N ASP A 38 -9.00 -12.97 36.01
CA ASP A 38 -9.37 -11.72 35.35
C ASP A 38 -8.47 -11.44 34.14
N LEU A 39 -9.04 -11.42 32.94
CA LEU A 39 -8.35 -11.14 31.69
C LEU A 39 -8.53 -9.69 31.21
N SER A 40 -9.38 -8.89 31.87
CA SER A 40 -9.85 -7.59 31.39
C SER A 40 -8.73 -6.59 31.10
N ALA A 41 -7.63 -6.68 31.86
CA ALA A 41 -6.42 -5.88 31.66
C ALA A 41 -5.78 -6.09 30.27
N LEU A 42 -5.96 -7.25 29.64
CA LEU A 42 -5.39 -7.59 28.33
C LEU A 42 -6.23 -7.08 27.15
N ARG A 43 -7.47 -6.63 27.38
CA ARG A 43 -8.37 -6.19 26.30
C ARG A 43 -7.77 -5.10 25.43
N GLY A 44 -7.10 -4.11 26.02
CA GLY A 44 -6.48 -3.01 25.27
C GLY A 44 -5.42 -3.51 24.28
N ALA A 45 -4.51 -4.36 24.76
CA ALA A 45 -3.49 -5.00 23.93
C ALA A 45 -4.11 -5.88 22.83
N ALA A 46 -5.18 -6.61 23.14
CA ALA A 46 -5.88 -7.42 22.16
C ALA A 46 -6.52 -6.58 21.04
N VAL A 47 -7.16 -5.45 21.38
CA VAL A 47 -7.68 -4.50 20.37
C VAL A 47 -6.55 -4.04 19.45
N ASP A 48 -5.43 -3.58 20.00
CA ASP A 48 -4.29 -3.14 19.21
C ASP A 48 -3.76 -4.25 18.29
N GLU A 49 -3.70 -5.49 18.77
CA GLU A 49 -3.24 -6.63 17.98
C GLU A 49 -4.20 -6.95 16.83
N TYR A 50 -5.52 -6.98 17.06
CA TYR A 50 -6.50 -7.21 16.00
C TYR A 50 -6.47 -6.11 14.93
N PHE A 51 -6.33 -4.83 15.33
CA PHE A 51 -6.21 -3.72 14.39
C PHE A 51 -4.88 -3.71 13.61
N ARG A 52 -3.83 -4.37 14.11
CA ARG A 52 -2.55 -4.55 13.43
C ARG A 52 -2.58 -5.61 12.32
N GLN A 53 -3.65 -6.40 12.20
CA GLN A 53 -3.78 -7.45 11.18
C GLN A 53 -4.39 -6.90 9.89
N PRO A 54 -3.67 -6.94 8.75
CA PRO A 54 -4.28 -6.71 7.45
C PRO A 54 -5.32 -7.81 7.15
N ILE A 55 -6.51 -7.42 6.70
CA ILE A 55 -7.59 -8.35 6.39
C ILE A 55 -7.52 -8.76 4.92
N VAL A 56 -7.39 -10.06 4.66
CA VAL A 56 -7.41 -10.64 3.31
C VAL A 56 -8.82 -11.19 3.03
N SER A 57 -9.50 -10.66 2.00
CA SER A 57 -10.92 -10.96 1.73
C SER A 57 -11.33 -10.67 0.28
N THR A 58 -12.38 -11.36 -0.18
CA THR A 58 -12.98 -11.30 -1.54
C THR A 58 -13.98 -10.16 -1.74
N SER A 59 -14.67 -9.77 -0.68
CA SER A 59 -15.93 -9.04 -0.77
C SER A 59 -15.79 -7.59 -0.29
N TRP A 60 -15.53 -6.67 -1.21
CA TRP A 60 -15.74 -5.24 -0.98
C TRP A 60 -16.30 -4.47 -2.18
N ARG A 61 -16.64 -5.15 -3.30
CA ARG A 61 -17.17 -4.50 -4.53
C ARG A 61 -18.32 -3.52 -4.23
N GLN A 62 -19.16 -3.82 -3.24
CA GLN A 62 -20.34 -3.05 -2.80
C GLN A 62 -20.06 -1.94 -1.76
N LYS A 63 -18.88 -1.93 -1.13
CA LYS A 63 -18.56 -1.11 0.07
C LYS A 63 -17.57 0.03 -0.24
N ARG A 64 -17.67 0.56 -1.46
CA ARG A 64 -16.82 1.64 -1.98
C ARG A 64 -17.43 3.00 -1.62
N MET A 65 -16.70 3.82 -0.89
CA MET A 65 -16.84 5.27 -1.05
C MET A 65 -16.09 5.60 -2.32
N THR A 66 -16.78 5.66 -3.46
CA THR A 66 -16.10 5.95 -4.73
C THR A 66 -15.36 7.29 -4.61
N CYS A 67 -14.19 7.36 -5.25
CA CYS A 67 -13.32 8.53 -5.31
C CYS A 67 -12.95 8.72 -6.78
N THR A 68 -13.01 9.95 -7.28
CA THR A 68 -12.29 10.31 -8.51
C THR A 68 -10.82 10.45 -8.12
N VAL A 69 -10.02 9.40 -8.33
CA VAL A 69 -8.61 9.39 -7.96
C VAL A 69 -7.82 10.21 -8.99
N LEU A 70 -7.24 11.32 -8.54
CA LEU A 70 -5.97 11.79 -9.10
C LEU A 70 -4.88 10.96 -8.42
N LEU A 71 -4.34 10.04 -9.21
CA LEU A 71 -3.37 8.99 -8.89
C LEU A 71 -2.41 9.27 -7.72
N PRO A 72 -2.19 8.22 -6.92
CA PRO A 72 -0.88 7.59 -6.92
C PRO A 72 -1.05 6.15 -7.40
N GLN A 73 -1.06 5.96 -8.71
CA GLN A 73 -0.62 4.70 -9.29
C GLN A 73 0.87 4.63 -8.99
N LEU A 74 1.25 3.68 -8.13
CA LEU A 74 2.66 3.38 -7.95
C LEU A 74 3.13 2.55 -9.15
N ASN A 75 3.62 3.17 -10.22
CA ASN A 75 4.27 2.42 -11.28
C ASN A 75 5.68 2.03 -10.85
N MET A 76 5.84 0.78 -10.38
CA MET A 76 7.14 0.24 -10.06
C MET A 76 7.74 -0.39 -11.32
N LEU A 77 8.70 0.31 -11.96
CA LEU A 77 9.53 -0.27 -13.01
C LEU A 77 10.49 -1.29 -12.39
N LEU A 78 10.08 -2.56 -12.34
CA LEU A 78 10.80 -3.64 -11.66
C LEU A 78 12.24 -3.79 -12.16
N TYR A 79 12.47 -3.52 -13.44
CA TYR A 79 13.81 -3.49 -14.03
C TYR A 79 14.73 -2.42 -13.40
N GLN A 80 14.21 -1.22 -13.15
CA GLN A 80 14.98 -0.14 -12.54
C GLN A 80 15.16 -0.35 -11.04
N CYS A 81 14.13 -0.85 -10.34
CA CYS A 81 14.22 -1.22 -8.93
C CYS A 81 15.27 -2.30 -8.67
N GLN A 82 15.37 -3.34 -9.50
CA GLN A 82 16.40 -4.38 -9.34
C GLN A 82 17.82 -3.82 -9.51
N LYS A 83 18.04 -2.91 -10.48
CA LYS A 83 19.33 -2.21 -10.62
C LYS A 83 19.66 -1.37 -9.38
N TYR A 84 18.69 -0.63 -8.85
CA TYR A 84 18.89 0.19 -7.66
C TYR A 84 19.16 -0.65 -6.40
N GLN A 85 18.43 -1.75 -6.20
CA GLN A 85 18.66 -2.69 -5.10
C GLN A 85 20.03 -3.35 -5.19
N ARG A 86 20.47 -3.78 -6.37
CA ARG A 86 21.82 -4.33 -6.59
C ARG A 86 22.91 -3.29 -6.29
N CYS A 87 22.73 -2.05 -6.73
CA CYS A 87 23.62 -0.94 -6.35
C CYS A 87 23.63 -0.68 -4.85
N ALA A 88 22.47 -0.66 -4.19
CA ALA A 88 22.37 -0.42 -2.76
C ALA A 88 22.94 -1.58 -1.91
N GLN A 89 22.81 -2.82 -2.38
CA GLN A 89 23.46 -4.00 -1.78
C GLN A 89 24.98 -3.96 -1.98
N ALA A 90 25.46 -3.62 -3.18
CA ALA A 90 26.89 -3.45 -3.46
C ALA A 90 27.51 -2.33 -2.60
N CYS A 91 26.84 -1.18 -2.47
CA CYS A 91 27.29 -0.10 -1.58
C CYS A 91 27.27 -0.48 -0.10
N ARG A 92 26.31 -1.31 0.36
CA ARG A 92 26.29 -1.83 1.74
C ARG A 92 27.38 -2.86 2.00
N ALA A 93 27.63 -3.76 1.06
CA ALA A 93 28.73 -4.71 1.12
C ALA A 93 30.10 -4.01 1.12
N ALA A 94 30.27 -2.96 0.30
CA ALA A 94 31.47 -2.14 0.29
C ALA A 94 31.69 -1.37 1.61
N ARG A 95 30.60 -0.87 2.24
CA ARG A 95 30.67 -0.27 3.58
C ARG A 95 31.04 -1.30 4.66
N LEU A 96 30.56 -2.53 4.57
CA LEU A 96 30.94 -3.61 5.50
C LEU A 96 32.42 -4.01 5.35
N HIS A 97 32.96 -4.02 4.12
CA HIS A 97 34.40 -4.22 3.90
C HIS A 97 35.25 -3.06 4.45
N ALA A 98 34.78 -1.82 4.33
CA ALA A 98 35.46 -0.65 4.88
C ALA A 98 35.45 -0.61 6.43
N VAL A 99 34.52 -1.31 7.09
CA VAL A 99 34.45 -1.39 8.56
C VAL A 99 35.51 -2.34 9.16
N ILE A 100 36.08 -3.26 8.36
CA ILE A 100 37.18 -4.14 8.83
C ILE A 100 38.54 -3.44 8.79
N SER A 101 38.64 -2.26 8.16
CA SER A 101 39.90 -1.52 8.07
C SER A 101 39.67 0.00 8.10
N ALA A 102 39.33 0.55 9.26
CA ALA A 102 39.79 1.88 9.72
C ALA A 102 39.07 2.31 11.01
N HIS A 103 39.82 2.37 12.11
CA HIS A 103 39.66 3.47 13.05
C HIS A 103 39.89 4.80 12.31
N VAL A 104 39.14 5.84 12.68
CA VAL A 104 39.13 7.22 12.11
C VAL A 104 38.20 7.42 10.90
N CYS A 105 36.93 7.74 11.17
CA CYS A 105 36.13 8.69 10.36
C CYS A 105 34.79 9.02 11.03
N LEU A 106 34.81 9.50 12.28
CA LEU A 106 33.75 10.40 12.73
C LEU A 106 34.03 11.78 12.13
N SER A 107 33.00 12.40 11.56
CA SER A 107 32.97 13.74 10.96
C SER A 107 33.79 13.99 9.68
N SER A 108 33.37 13.45 8.53
CA SER A 108 33.57 14.14 7.24
C SER A 108 32.77 13.51 6.11
N ARG A 109 32.19 14.37 5.27
CA ARG A 109 31.68 14.07 3.93
C ARG A 109 32.72 13.24 3.16
N SER A 110 32.46 11.97 2.89
CA SER A 110 33.33 11.16 2.03
C SER A 110 32.76 11.07 0.61
N SER A 111 33.48 11.71 -0.31
CA SER A 111 33.36 11.60 -1.76
C SER A 111 33.76 10.19 -2.19
N PHE A 112 32.97 9.54 -3.06
CA PHE A 112 33.35 8.26 -3.66
C PHE A 112 34.52 8.45 -4.64
N SER A 113 35.59 7.66 -4.48
CA SER A 113 36.81 7.69 -5.31
C SER A 113 36.75 6.82 -6.58
N HIS A 114 35.70 6.00 -6.76
CA HIS A 114 35.56 5.14 -7.94
C HIS A 114 34.15 5.20 -8.56
N PRO A 115 34.04 5.16 -9.91
CA PRO A 115 32.74 5.12 -10.60
C PRO A 115 31.98 3.84 -10.26
N CYS A 116 30.68 3.98 -9.99
CA CYS A 116 29.76 2.87 -9.87
C CYS A 116 29.49 2.29 -11.27
N THR A 117 30.23 1.24 -11.65
CA THR A 117 30.12 0.57 -12.96
C THR A 117 28.73 0.01 -13.26
N VAL A 118 27.87 -0.18 -12.24
CA VAL A 118 26.50 -0.66 -12.38
C VAL A 118 25.50 0.46 -12.70
N CYS A 119 25.78 1.69 -12.25
CA CYS A 119 24.87 2.83 -12.36
C CYS A 119 25.41 3.99 -13.21
N GLY A 120 26.63 3.89 -13.74
CA GLY A 120 27.23 4.89 -14.63
C GLY A 120 27.52 6.24 -13.97
N ARG A 121 27.51 6.35 -12.63
CA ARG A 121 27.80 7.62 -11.96
C ARG A 121 29.29 7.94 -11.99
N PRO A 122 29.69 9.17 -12.40
CA PRO A 122 31.07 9.61 -12.34
C PRO A 122 31.52 9.83 -10.88
N PRO A 123 32.82 9.64 -10.57
CA PRO A 123 33.37 9.92 -9.25
C PRO A 123 33.35 11.43 -8.97
N GLY A 124 32.98 11.84 -7.75
CA GLY A 124 33.05 13.24 -7.31
C GLY A 124 31.77 14.08 -7.37
N GLY A 125 30.60 13.51 -7.71
CA GLY A 125 29.33 14.26 -7.65
C GLY A 125 28.93 14.63 -6.22
N ALA A 126 29.12 15.89 -5.83
CA ALA A 126 28.59 16.44 -4.59
C ALA A 126 27.06 16.24 -4.51
N ILE A 127 26.55 15.98 -3.31
CA ILE A 127 25.13 16.13 -3.01
C ILE A 127 24.84 17.62 -3.16
N LEU A 128 24.30 18.04 -4.31
CA LEU A 128 23.84 19.42 -4.47
C LEU A 128 22.68 19.65 -3.48
N PRO A 129 22.68 20.77 -2.75
CA PRO A 129 21.55 21.15 -1.93
C PRO A 129 20.35 21.44 -2.83
N LEU A 130 19.16 21.27 -2.25
CA LEU A 130 17.89 21.65 -2.83
C LEU A 130 17.98 23.09 -3.37
N GLU A 131 17.97 23.28 -4.69
CA GLU A 131 17.68 24.58 -5.30
C GLU A 131 16.50 24.44 -6.25
N SER A 132 15.54 25.34 -6.00
CA SER A 132 14.37 25.67 -6.79
C SER A 132 14.75 26.20 -8.17
N GLY A 133 14.09 25.72 -9.23
CA GLY A 133 13.96 26.47 -10.48
C GLY A 133 14.51 25.80 -11.74
N ALA A 134 13.56 25.35 -12.57
CA ALA A 134 13.55 25.34 -14.03
C ALA A 134 14.66 24.63 -14.86
N ALA A 135 14.14 23.76 -15.74
CA ALA A 135 14.59 23.42 -17.09
C ALA A 135 15.64 22.29 -17.28
N GLY A 136 15.10 21.07 -17.43
CA GLY A 136 15.70 19.99 -18.21
C GLY A 136 14.60 19.00 -18.60
N ARG A 137 14.19 18.99 -19.87
CA ARG A 137 13.12 18.15 -20.41
C ARG A 137 13.53 16.67 -20.37
N GLY A 138 13.27 16.00 -19.26
CA GLY A 138 13.19 14.55 -19.13
C GLY A 138 11.86 14.22 -18.47
N LEU A 139 11.11 13.29 -19.07
CA LEU A 139 9.77 12.88 -18.64
C LEU A 139 9.72 12.64 -17.11
N VAL A 140 9.07 13.57 -16.40
CA VAL A 140 8.76 13.47 -14.98
C VAL A 140 7.49 12.63 -14.84
N PRO A 141 7.48 11.46 -14.18
CA PRO A 141 6.24 10.80 -13.82
C PRO A 141 5.52 11.67 -12.78
N ARG A 142 4.32 12.14 -13.10
CA ARG A 142 3.46 12.88 -12.16
C ARG A 142 3.09 11.95 -11.00
N GLY A 143 3.42 12.32 -9.75
CA GLY A 143 3.02 11.58 -8.53
C GLY A 143 4.15 10.78 -7.83
N GLY A 144 5.32 11.39 -7.62
CA GLY A 144 6.55 10.70 -7.19
C GLY A 144 6.46 9.92 -5.87
N VAL A 145 6.54 8.59 -5.97
CA VAL A 145 6.86 7.67 -4.87
C VAL A 145 8.37 7.60 -4.69
N TRP A 146 8.83 7.65 -3.43
CA TRP A 146 10.24 7.59 -3.09
C TRP A 146 10.58 6.23 -2.46
N CYS A 147 11.52 5.50 -3.07
CA CYS A 147 12.20 4.41 -2.38
C CYS A 147 13.20 5.02 -1.38
N ARG A 148 12.75 5.37 -0.17
CA ARG A 148 13.65 5.81 0.90
C ARG A 148 14.23 4.60 1.63
N GLY A 149 15.48 4.26 1.30
CA GLY A 149 16.20 3.17 1.95
C GLY A 149 15.62 1.78 1.61
N ALA A 150 15.02 1.11 2.60
CA ALA A 150 14.36 -0.20 2.46
C ALA A 150 12.82 -0.11 2.45
N GLY A 151 12.26 1.10 2.34
CA GLY A 151 10.81 1.34 2.40
C GLY A 151 10.23 1.91 1.10
N ILE A 152 8.93 1.63 0.88
CA ILE A 152 8.11 2.14 -0.21
C ILE A 152 7.13 3.15 0.38
N GLU A 153 7.20 4.41 -0.06
CA GLU A 153 6.35 5.49 0.44
C GLU A 153 5.30 5.90 -0.60
N ILE A 154 4.02 5.73 -0.28
CA ILE A 154 2.89 6.00 -1.17
C ILE A 154 2.07 7.16 -0.60
N PRO A 155 2.37 8.42 -0.97
CA PRO A 155 1.51 9.55 -0.62
C PRO A 155 0.19 9.42 -1.37
N PHE A 156 -0.93 9.79 -0.74
CA PHE A 156 -2.25 9.76 -1.38
C PHE A 156 -3.08 10.99 -1.06
N LYS A 157 -3.99 11.33 -1.98
CA LYS A 157 -4.99 12.38 -1.83
C LYS A 157 -6.27 11.99 -2.57
N PHE A 158 -7.32 11.68 -1.81
CA PHE A 158 -8.60 11.19 -2.31
C PHE A 158 -9.66 12.27 -2.24
N HIS A 159 -10.36 12.51 -3.36
CA HIS A 159 -11.58 13.32 -3.39
C HIS A 159 -12.79 12.45 -3.11
N MET A 160 -13.42 12.66 -1.96
CA MET A 160 -14.49 11.80 -1.47
C MET A 160 -15.76 12.04 -2.30
N MET A 161 -16.33 11.02 -2.95
CA MET A 161 -17.60 11.17 -3.70
C MET A 161 -18.82 10.91 -2.82
N HIS A 162 -18.63 10.29 -1.65
CA HIS A 162 -19.68 9.89 -0.73
C HIS A 162 -19.36 10.35 0.68
N SER A 163 -20.40 10.72 1.43
CA SER A 163 -20.29 11.03 2.85
C SER A 163 -20.35 9.77 3.71
N GLY A 164 -19.54 9.68 4.75
CA GLY A 164 -19.63 8.64 5.78
C GLY A 164 -18.31 8.42 6.54
N LEU A 165 -18.25 7.29 7.26
CA LEU A 165 -17.05 6.86 7.98
C LEU A 165 -16.09 6.08 7.09
N VAL A 166 -14.86 6.58 6.98
CA VAL A 166 -13.72 5.88 6.39
C VAL A 166 -13.11 5.00 7.46
N HIS A 167 -13.30 3.69 7.34
CA HIS A 167 -12.77 2.70 8.29
C HIS A 167 -11.34 2.26 7.97
N GLY A 168 -10.86 2.47 6.75
CA GLY A 168 -9.56 1.96 6.33
C GLY A 168 -9.21 2.23 4.87
N LEU A 169 -8.08 1.66 4.44
CA LEU A 169 -7.62 1.62 3.06
C LEU A 169 -7.60 0.18 2.54
N ALA A 170 -8.17 -0.03 1.36
CA ALA A 170 -8.09 -1.28 0.60
C ALA A 170 -6.94 -1.19 -0.40
N PHE A 171 -6.25 -2.31 -0.64
CA PHE A 171 -5.09 -2.44 -1.51
C PHE A 171 -5.26 -3.61 -2.47
N TRP A 172 -4.81 -3.42 -3.70
CA TRP A 172 -4.67 -4.44 -4.74
C TRP A 172 -3.51 -4.07 -5.67
N PHE A 173 -3.15 -4.97 -6.57
CA PHE A 173 -2.06 -4.73 -7.51
C PHE A 173 -2.36 -5.27 -8.92
N ASP A 174 -1.74 -4.62 -9.89
CA ASP A 174 -1.67 -5.07 -11.27
C ASP A 174 -0.20 -5.30 -11.64
N VAL A 175 0.07 -6.21 -12.58
CA VAL A 175 1.39 -6.36 -13.19
C VAL A 175 1.25 -6.43 -14.70
N ALA A 176 2.16 -5.76 -15.41
CA ALA A 176 2.18 -5.79 -16.87
C ALA A 176 3.42 -6.52 -17.40
N PHE A 177 3.18 -7.40 -18.37
CA PHE A 177 4.17 -8.11 -19.15
C PHE A 177 4.29 -7.40 -20.50
N ILE A 178 5.21 -6.44 -20.58
CA ILE A 178 5.43 -5.63 -21.79
C ILE A 178 6.33 -6.40 -22.75
N GLY A 179 5.72 -7.18 -23.64
CA GLY A 179 6.41 -7.91 -24.69
C GLY A 179 6.68 -7.06 -25.93
N SER A 180 7.49 -7.58 -26.87
CA SER A 180 7.82 -6.88 -28.12
C SER A 180 6.61 -6.70 -29.05
N VAL A 181 5.61 -7.58 -28.94
CA VAL A 181 4.41 -7.58 -29.80
C VAL A 181 3.19 -7.05 -29.04
N VAL A 182 3.04 -7.45 -27.78
CA VAL A 182 1.84 -7.16 -27.00
C VAL A 182 2.18 -6.99 -25.54
N THR A 183 1.42 -6.13 -24.87
CA THR A 183 1.42 -6.00 -23.41
C THR A 183 0.25 -6.79 -22.85
N VAL A 184 0.54 -7.69 -21.91
CA VAL A 184 -0.47 -8.47 -21.20
C VAL A 184 -0.53 -8.03 -19.74
N TRP A 185 -1.72 -7.86 -19.20
CA TRP A 185 -1.95 -7.47 -17.80
C TRP A 185 -2.52 -8.63 -16.98
N LEU A 186 -1.98 -8.81 -15.78
CA LEU A 186 -2.59 -9.58 -14.70
C LEU A 186 -3.03 -8.60 -13.62
N SER A 187 -4.32 -8.61 -13.30
CA SER A 187 -4.91 -7.72 -12.31
C SER A 187 -5.50 -8.50 -11.14
N THR A 188 -5.32 -7.96 -9.94
CA THR A 188 -6.01 -8.42 -8.72
C THR A 188 -7.07 -7.41 -8.27
N ALA A 189 -7.42 -6.46 -9.14
CA ALA A 189 -8.43 -5.46 -8.88
C ALA A 189 -9.74 -6.13 -8.45
N PRO A 190 -10.47 -5.51 -7.52
CA PRO A 190 -11.74 -6.06 -7.07
C PRO A 190 -12.79 -6.11 -8.18
N THR A 191 -12.61 -5.40 -9.30
CA THR A 191 -13.50 -5.45 -10.47
C THR A 191 -13.26 -6.66 -11.35
N GLU A 192 -12.11 -7.33 -11.19
CA GLU A 192 -11.74 -8.53 -11.92
C GLU A 192 -12.12 -9.81 -11.17
N PRO A 193 -12.26 -10.94 -11.88
CA PRO A 193 -12.51 -12.23 -11.27
C PRO A 193 -11.50 -12.54 -10.17
N LEU A 194 -11.98 -13.27 -9.17
CA LEU A 194 -11.26 -13.46 -7.93
C LEU A 194 -10.00 -14.30 -8.15
N THR A 195 -8.86 -13.79 -7.69
CA THR A 195 -7.59 -14.52 -7.66
C THR A 195 -7.26 -15.01 -6.24
N HIS A 196 -6.28 -15.91 -6.12
CA HIS A 196 -5.80 -16.40 -4.82
C HIS A 196 -5.08 -15.34 -3.97
N TRP A 197 -4.73 -14.18 -4.55
CA TRP A 197 -4.16 -13.06 -3.81
C TRP A 197 -5.22 -12.27 -3.03
N TYR A 198 -6.49 -12.40 -3.42
CA TYR A 198 -7.59 -11.60 -2.86
C TYR A 198 -7.25 -10.09 -2.90
N GLN A 199 -7.89 -9.30 -2.04
CA GLN A 199 -7.48 -7.93 -1.75
C GLN A 199 -7.14 -7.81 -0.27
N VAL A 200 -6.30 -6.81 0.06
CA VAL A 200 -5.87 -6.54 1.43
C VAL A 200 -6.56 -5.27 1.93
N ARG A 201 -7.15 -5.31 3.12
CA ARG A 201 -7.76 -4.15 3.77
C ARG A 201 -7.05 -3.87 5.08
N CYS A 202 -6.64 -2.61 5.25
CA CYS A 202 -6.00 -2.13 6.46
C CYS A 202 -6.95 -1.15 7.16
N LEU A 203 -7.40 -1.50 8.37
CA LEU A 203 -8.25 -0.61 9.17
C LEU A 203 -7.45 0.56 9.74
N LEU A 204 -8.11 1.68 9.97
CA LEU A 204 -7.65 2.76 10.82
C LEU A 204 -8.02 2.45 12.28
N GLN A 205 -7.21 2.86 13.25
CA GLN A 205 -7.57 2.68 14.67
C GLN A 205 -8.80 3.49 15.09
N SER A 206 -9.01 4.63 14.44
CA SER A 206 -10.21 5.45 14.61
C SER A 206 -10.74 5.83 13.24
N PRO A 207 -12.02 5.56 12.92
CA PRO A 207 -12.58 5.88 11.62
C PRO A 207 -12.66 7.39 11.44
N LEU A 208 -12.52 7.85 10.20
CA LEU A 208 -12.58 9.27 9.86
C LEU A 208 -13.90 9.59 9.18
N PHE A 209 -14.64 10.56 9.71
CA PHE A 209 -15.83 11.06 9.03
C PHE A 209 -15.42 12.05 7.94
N ALA A 210 -15.82 11.76 6.70
CA ALA A 210 -15.63 12.64 5.55
C ALA A 210 -16.97 12.84 4.83
N LYS A 211 -17.20 14.06 4.33
CA LYS A 211 -18.35 14.39 3.49
C LYS A 211 -17.99 14.23 2.02
N ALA A 212 -19.00 14.04 1.16
CA ALA A 212 -18.80 14.18 -0.27
C ALA A 212 -18.24 15.58 -0.61
N GLY A 213 -17.18 15.64 -1.41
CA GLY A 213 -16.40 16.84 -1.70
C GLY A 213 -15.20 17.06 -0.78
N ASP A 214 -15.13 16.40 0.39
CA ASP A 214 -13.97 16.46 1.26
C ASP A 214 -12.75 15.78 0.60
N THR A 215 -11.58 16.08 1.14
CA THR A 215 -10.33 15.51 0.68
C THR A 215 -9.65 14.75 1.80
N LEU A 216 -9.38 13.46 1.56
CA LEU A 216 -8.66 12.58 2.47
C LEU A 216 -7.21 12.45 1.96
N SER A 217 -6.27 13.05 2.67
CA SER A 217 -4.85 13.02 2.32
C SER A 217 -4.03 12.23 3.32
N GLY A 218 -2.86 11.74 2.91
CA GLY A 218 -2.04 10.93 3.79
C GLY A 218 -0.87 10.22 3.12
N THR A 219 -0.32 9.24 3.82
CA THR A 219 0.80 8.42 3.34
C THR A 219 0.68 6.99 3.86
N ALA A 220 0.86 6.03 2.96
CA ALA A 220 1.08 4.62 3.30
C ALA A 220 2.56 4.29 3.09
N LEU A 221 3.26 3.92 4.16
CA LEU A 221 4.68 3.59 4.16
C LEU A 221 4.84 2.10 4.44
N LEU A 222 5.41 1.36 3.49
CA LEU A 222 5.71 -0.07 3.62
C LEU A 222 7.21 -0.22 3.91
N LEU A 223 7.57 -0.64 5.11
CA LEU A 223 8.96 -0.85 5.53
C LEU A 223 9.30 -2.34 5.50
N ALA A 224 10.30 -2.72 4.69
CA ALA A 224 10.73 -4.11 4.65
C ALA A 224 11.29 -4.53 6.01
N ASN A 225 10.76 -5.63 6.56
CA ASN A 225 11.18 -6.19 7.83
C ASN A 225 12.06 -7.44 7.63
N LYS A 226 12.69 -7.91 8.71
CA LYS A 226 13.60 -9.07 8.69
C LYS A 226 12.88 -10.40 8.44
N ARG A 227 11.54 -10.42 8.49
CA ARG A 227 10.70 -11.62 8.36
C ARG A 227 10.18 -11.84 6.94
N GLN A 228 10.89 -11.28 5.94
CA GLN A 228 10.51 -11.33 4.53
C GLN A 228 9.09 -10.76 4.26
N SER A 229 8.73 -9.72 5.02
CA SER A 229 7.43 -9.06 4.91
C SER A 229 7.60 -7.54 5.08
N TYR A 230 6.50 -6.81 5.17
CA TYR A 230 6.48 -5.37 5.37
C TYR A 230 5.70 -4.98 6.64
N ASP A 231 6.22 -4.00 7.36
CA ASP A 231 5.45 -3.25 8.35
C ASP A 231 4.79 -2.07 7.61
N ILE A 232 3.47 -1.95 7.69
CA ILE A 232 2.68 -0.95 6.95
C ILE A 232 2.28 0.16 7.93
N SER A 233 2.80 1.36 7.75
CA SER A 233 2.38 2.55 8.50
C SER A 233 1.47 3.40 7.63
N ILE A 234 0.21 3.55 8.04
CA ILE A 234 -0.78 4.40 7.37
C ILE A 234 -1.04 5.62 8.24
N VAL A 235 -0.98 6.79 7.64
CA VAL A 235 -1.43 8.06 8.23
C VAL A 235 -2.41 8.70 7.26
N ALA A 236 -3.61 9.02 7.73
CA ALA A 236 -4.66 9.64 6.94
C ALA A 236 -5.28 10.83 7.70
N GLN A 237 -5.68 11.85 6.97
CA GLN A 237 -6.30 13.06 7.51
C GLN A 237 -7.37 13.59 6.55
N VAL A 238 -8.48 14.06 7.10
CA VAL A 238 -9.50 14.81 6.34
C VAL A 238 -9.11 16.29 6.36
N ASP A 239 -8.78 16.84 5.19
CA ASP A 239 -8.19 18.16 5.03
C ASP A 239 -9.09 19.27 5.62
N GLN A 240 -10.41 19.15 5.44
CA GLN A 240 -11.40 20.15 5.86
C GLN A 240 -11.63 20.20 7.37
N THR A 241 -11.51 19.07 8.07
CA THR A 241 -11.78 18.99 9.51
C THR A 241 -10.52 18.93 10.35
N GLY A 242 -9.38 18.60 9.74
CA GLY A 242 -8.13 18.31 10.46
C GLY A 242 -8.15 16.96 11.19
N SER A 243 -9.24 16.18 11.11
CA SER A 243 -9.35 14.88 11.77
C SER A 243 -8.33 13.91 11.20
N LYS A 244 -7.49 13.35 12.08
CA LYS A 244 -6.38 12.49 11.71
C LYS A 244 -6.51 11.13 12.36
N SER A 245 -6.12 10.09 11.62
CA SER A 245 -6.05 8.73 12.12
C SER A 245 -4.84 8.02 11.53
N SER A 246 -4.32 7.05 12.26
CA SER A 246 -3.16 6.27 11.84
C SER A 246 -3.27 4.84 12.30
N ASN A 247 -2.52 3.96 11.64
CA ASN A 247 -2.34 2.60 12.10
C ASN A 247 -0.98 2.05 11.64
N LEU A 248 -0.46 1.09 12.40
CA LEU A 248 0.70 0.29 12.05
C LEU A 248 0.21 -1.14 11.88
N LEU A 249 0.52 -1.81 10.76
CA LEU A 249 0.06 -3.16 10.49
C LEU A 249 1.24 -4.08 10.17
N ASP A 250 1.12 -5.35 10.57
CA ASP A 250 2.10 -6.39 10.30
C ASP A 250 1.62 -7.29 9.17
N LEU A 251 2.16 -7.10 7.96
CA LEU A 251 1.80 -7.92 6.81
C LEU A 251 2.21 -9.39 6.97
N LYS A 252 3.07 -9.74 7.94
CA LYS A 252 3.39 -11.13 8.26
C LYS A 252 2.26 -11.85 9.01
N ASN A 253 1.35 -11.11 9.65
CA ASN A 253 0.23 -11.65 10.42
C ASN A 253 -1.15 -11.20 9.86
N PRO A 254 -1.52 -11.61 8.63
CA PRO A 254 -2.81 -11.26 8.05
C PRO A 254 -3.95 -12.07 8.66
N PHE A 255 -5.13 -11.44 8.79
CA PHE A 255 -6.38 -12.12 9.10
C PHE A 255 -7.09 -12.54 7.81
N PHE A 256 -7.17 -13.83 7.54
CA PHE A 256 -7.89 -14.37 6.39
C PHE A 256 -9.38 -14.48 6.69
N ARG A 257 -10.19 -13.64 6.05
CA ARG A 257 -11.64 -13.60 6.23
C ARG A 257 -12.33 -14.30 5.06
N TYR A 258 -12.41 -15.63 5.13
CA TYR A 258 -13.06 -16.44 4.10
C TYR A 258 -14.58 -16.38 4.21
N THR A 259 -15.26 -16.03 3.11
CA THR A 259 -16.73 -16.03 3.02
C THR A 259 -17.28 -17.19 2.17
N GLY A 260 -16.45 -18.21 1.87
CA GLY A 260 -16.86 -19.41 1.13
C GLY A 260 -16.83 -19.31 -0.40
N ALA A 261 -16.46 -18.15 -1.00
CA ALA A 261 -16.32 -18.03 -2.44
C ALA A 261 -15.01 -18.67 -2.95
N THR A 262 -15.11 -19.58 -3.91
CA THR A 262 -13.95 -20.21 -4.55
C THR A 262 -13.30 -19.26 -5.57
N PRO A 263 -11.97 -19.08 -5.54
CA PRO A 263 -11.26 -18.30 -6.56
C PRO A 263 -11.42 -18.97 -7.94
N SER A 264 -11.86 -18.19 -8.93
CA SER A 264 -11.88 -18.62 -10.33
C SER A 264 -10.48 -18.52 -10.94
N PRO A 265 -10.12 -19.34 -11.95
CA PRO A 265 -8.90 -19.10 -12.70
C PRO A 265 -8.87 -17.66 -13.26
N PRO A 266 -7.70 -17.01 -13.37
CA PRO A 266 -7.62 -15.66 -13.90
C PRO A 266 -8.30 -15.58 -15.28
N PRO A 267 -9.12 -14.56 -15.56
CA PRO A 267 -9.69 -14.39 -16.89
C PRO A 267 -8.59 -14.18 -17.94
N GLY A 268 -8.97 -14.38 -19.20
CA GLY A 268 -8.10 -14.24 -20.36
C GLY A 268 -7.37 -12.89 -20.43
N SER A 269 -6.28 -12.89 -21.19
CA SER A 269 -5.34 -11.77 -21.34
C SER A 269 -6.01 -10.42 -21.57
N HIS A 270 -5.80 -9.46 -20.66
CA HIS A 270 -6.18 -8.07 -20.85
C HIS A 270 -5.06 -7.30 -21.57
N TYR A 271 -5.44 -6.44 -22.53
CA TYR A 271 -4.50 -5.61 -23.30
C TYR A 271 -4.33 -4.18 -22.75
N THR A 272 -5.11 -3.79 -21.75
CA THR A 272 -5.03 -2.53 -20.99
C THR A 272 -5.20 -2.80 -19.49
N SER A 273 -4.75 -1.89 -18.61
CA SER A 273 -4.91 -2.07 -17.15
C SER A 273 -6.40 -2.03 -16.75
N PRO A 274 -6.93 -3.10 -16.13
CA PRO A 274 -8.30 -3.08 -15.63
C PRO A 274 -8.52 -2.04 -14.52
N SER A 275 -7.50 -1.79 -13.68
CA SER A 275 -7.59 -0.75 -12.64
C SER A 275 -7.68 0.66 -13.23
N GLU A 276 -7.00 0.95 -14.33
CA GLU A 276 -7.14 2.23 -15.04
C GLU A 276 -8.58 2.46 -15.53
N ASN A 277 -9.21 1.44 -16.09
CA ASN A 277 -10.62 1.51 -16.50
C ASN A 277 -11.53 1.80 -15.29
N MET A 278 -11.23 1.23 -14.12
CA MET A 278 -11.99 1.53 -12.90
C MET A 278 -11.96 3.03 -12.57
N TRP A 279 -10.79 3.65 -12.63
CA TRP A 279 -10.63 5.08 -12.28
C TRP A 279 -11.20 6.02 -13.32
N ASN A 280 -11.09 5.67 -14.60
CA ASN A 280 -11.54 6.51 -15.71
C ASN A 280 -13.07 6.51 -15.89
N THR A 281 -13.77 5.44 -15.50
CA THR A 281 -15.22 5.29 -15.70
C THR A 281 -16.05 5.90 -14.55
N GLY A 282 -15.67 7.08 -14.08
CA GLY A 282 -16.30 7.72 -12.91
C GLY A 282 -17.84 7.59 -12.88
N GLY A 283 -18.36 6.90 -11.86
CA GLY A 283 -19.76 7.05 -11.42
C GLY A 283 -20.83 6.10 -11.98
N GLY A 284 -20.50 4.95 -12.57
CA GLY A 284 -21.48 4.14 -13.31
C GLY A 284 -21.74 2.70 -12.83
N TYR A 285 -21.80 2.39 -11.53
CA TYR A 285 -22.41 1.12 -11.08
C TYR A 285 -23.46 1.43 -10.02
N GLY A 286 -24.65 1.73 -10.51
CA GLY A 286 -25.85 1.98 -9.71
C GLY A 286 -26.24 0.74 -8.90
N MET A 287 -26.80 1.02 -7.73
CA MET A 287 -27.30 0.07 -6.74
C MET A 287 -28.62 -0.58 -7.21
N SER A 288 -28.61 -1.21 -8.38
CA SER A 288 -29.79 -1.84 -8.99
C SER A 288 -29.43 -3.22 -9.55
N GLN A 289 -29.09 -4.13 -8.65
CA GLN A 289 -29.34 -5.57 -8.85
C GLN A 289 -29.36 -6.27 -7.49
N VAL A 290 -30.19 -5.75 -6.58
CA VAL A 290 -30.80 -6.58 -5.56
C VAL A 290 -32.06 -7.09 -6.22
N ASP A 291 -32.01 -8.30 -6.77
CA ASP A 291 -33.11 -9.26 -6.81
C ASP A 291 -32.71 -10.47 -7.67
N LEU A 292 -33.18 -11.65 -7.20
CA LEU A 292 -33.14 -12.97 -7.86
C LEU A 292 -31.90 -13.83 -7.65
N LEU A 293 -31.52 -14.12 -6.40
CA LEU A 293 -31.06 -15.48 -6.02
C LEU A 293 -31.45 -15.77 -4.57
N HIS A 294 -32.76 -15.85 -4.33
CA HIS A 294 -33.36 -16.70 -3.30
C HIS A 294 -34.65 -17.27 -3.90
N SER A 295 -34.56 -18.52 -4.32
CA SER A 295 -35.68 -19.46 -4.48
C SER A 295 -35.16 -20.81 -4.03
#